data_AF-A0A0H3A9D9-F1
#
_entry.id   AF-A0A0H3A9D9-F1
#
_cell.length_a   1.000
_cell.length_b   1.000
_cell.length_c   1.000
_cell.angle_alpha   90.00
_cell.angle_beta   90.00
_cell.angle_gamma   90.00
#
_symmetry.space_group_name_H-M   'P 1'
#
loop_
_entity.id
_entity.type
_entity.pdbx_description
1 polymer ?
#
loop_
_entity_poly.entity_id
_entity_poly.type
_entity_poly.pdbx_seq_one_letter_code
_entity_poly.pdbx_strand_id
1 'polypeptide(L)'
;MSGRNPQKLKKRIAAIRQRKAERVMDPFAKELRDFCRPLLAVAPDLSGPENAVSLGIFAWNAAFLPEERWRANFRKSIARFGLDDDAREALEGIIEEMVRQKGLIHPGDRRVVTSFDVRISGGEVFIDAKSALATKALLPHMKDLHETQDEAPACPSMSGGGCSGGCGSCTPPADGNTQEPAAVDATASSDTKTIG
;
A
#
# COMPACT_ATOMS: atom_id res chain seq x y z
N MET A 1 47.18 29.35 -26.16
CA MET A 1 45.71 29.54 -26.24
C MET A 1 45.05 28.20 -26.55
N SER A 2 44.53 27.49 -25.54
CA SER A 2 43.98 26.14 -25.74
C SER A 2 42.51 26.22 -26.16
N GLY A 3 42.26 25.96 -27.46
CA GLY A 3 40.96 26.03 -28.10
C GLY A 3 39.99 25.02 -27.48
N ARG A 4 38.98 25.53 -26.78
CA ARG A 4 37.92 24.74 -26.16
C ARG A 4 37.10 24.08 -27.27
N ASN A 5 37.33 22.79 -27.54
CA ASN A 5 36.73 22.07 -28.67
C ASN A 5 35.17 22.08 -28.57
N PRO A 6 34.48 22.80 -29.46
CA PRO A 6 33.04 23.03 -29.36
C PRO A 6 32.23 21.74 -29.55
N GLN A 7 32.77 20.73 -30.24
CA GLN A 7 32.09 19.44 -30.39
C GLN A 7 32.12 18.60 -29.10
N LYS A 8 33.24 18.61 -28.36
CA LYS A 8 33.30 17.96 -27.04
C LYS A 8 32.34 18.62 -26.05
N LEU A 9 32.18 19.94 -26.12
CA LEU A 9 31.22 20.68 -25.29
C LEU A 9 29.77 20.32 -25.64
N LYS A 10 29.40 20.31 -26.93
CA LYS A 10 28.06 19.88 -27.39
C LYS A 10 27.73 18.45 -26.97
N LYS A 11 28.68 17.52 -27.11
CA LYS A 11 28.50 16.11 -26.70
C LYS A 11 28.32 15.98 -25.18
N ARG A 12 29.06 16.76 -24.38
CA ARG A 12 28.87 16.82 -22.92
C ARG A 12 27.52 17.43 -22.52
N ILE A 13 27.07 18.49 -23.19
CA ILE A 13 25.76 19.11 -22.94
C ILE A 13 24.63 18.15 -23.31
N ALA A 14 24.75 17.43 -24.43
CA ALA A 14 23.80 16.39 -24.82
C ALA A 14 23.75 15.26 -23.77
N ALA A 15 24.90 14.77 -23.32
CA ALA A 15 24.97 13.76 -22.26
C ALA A 15 24.42 14.25 -20.92
N ILE A 16 24.62 15.52 -20.55
CA ILE A 16 24.07 16.12 -19.33
C ILE A 16 22.56 16.32 -19.47
N ARG A 17 22.07 16.75 -20.63
CA ARG A 17 20.63 16.86 -20.92
C ARG A 17 19.96 15.50 -20.94
N GLN A 18 20.62 14.49 -21.50
CA GLN A 18 20.16 13.11 -21.49
C GLN A 18 20.14 12.56 -20.06
N ARG A 19 21.20 12.78 -19.26
CA ARG A 19 21.20 12.46 -17.81
C ARG A 19 20.16 13.25 -17.01
N LYS A 20 19.86 14.49 -17.40
CA LYS A 20 18.80 15.30 -16.76
C LYS A 20 17.41 14.81 -17.16
N ALA A 21 17.22 14.40 -18.41
CA ALA A 21 16.00 13.77 -18.89
C ALA A 21 15.82 12.38 -18.25
N GLU A 22 16.89 11.61 -18.07
CA GLU A 22 16.93 10.36 -17.28
C GLU A 22 16.72 10.60 -15.77
N ARG A 23 16.99 11.82 -15.27
CA ARG A 23 16.69 12.22 -13.88
C ARG A 23 15.27 12.72 -13.68
N VAL A 24 14.55 13.07 -14.74
CA VAL A 24 13.10 13.21 -14.65
C VAL A 24 12.57 11.79 -14.62
N MET A 25 12.36 11.26 -13.41
CA MET A 25 11.73 9.95 -13.25
C MET A 25 10.46 9.94 -14.07
N ASP A 26 10.33 8.92 -14.91
CA ASP A 26 9.10 8.64 -15.62
C ASP A 26 7.92 8.67 -14.61
N PRO A 27 6.78 9.29 -14.92
CA PRO A 27 5.68 9.42 -13.96
C PRO A 27 5.23 8.08 -13.37
N PHE A 28 5.26 7.01 -14.18
CA PHE A 28 4.93 5.66 -13.71
C PHE A 28 6.04 5.08 -12.83
N ALA A 29 7.30 5.30 -13.16
CA ALA A 29 8.40 4.92 -12.28
C ALA A 29 8.33 5.61 -10.90
N LYS A 30 7.94 6.89 -10.87
CA LYS A 30 7.71 7.62 -9.61
C LYS A 30 6.55 7.02 -8.82
N GLU A 31 5.43 6.76 -9.49
CA GLU A 31 4.26 6.12 -8.91
C GLU A 31 4.59 4.74 -8.32
N LEU A 32 5.34 3.91 -9.05
CA LEU A 32 5.81 2.61 -8.55
C LEU A 32 6.72 2.76 -7.33
N ARG A 33 7.61 3.75 -7.32
CA ARG A 33 8.50 3.99 -6.17
C ARG A 33 7.69 4.41 -4.93
N ASP A 34 6.72 5.29 -5.11
CA ASP A 34 5.83 5.73 -4.04
C ASP A 34 4.97 4.56 -3.52
N PHE A 35 4.50 3.69 -4.42
CA PHE A 35 3.82 2.45 -4.07
C PHE A 35 4.71 1.48 -3.28
N CYS A 36 6.00 1.34 -3.64
CA CYS A 36 6.95 0.46 -2.96
C CYS A 36 7.44 1.00 -1.62
N ARG A 37 7.05 2.22 -1.21
CA ARG A 37 7.55 2.89 -0.01
C ARG A 37 7.44 2.07 1.29
N PRO A 38 6.33 1.35 1.56
CA PRO A 38 6.23 0.51 2.78
C PRO A 38 7.33 -0.55 2.84
N LEU A 39 7.64 -1.20 1.72
CA LEU A 39 8.68 -2.23 1.65
C LEU A 39 10.08 -1.64 1.63
N LEU A 40 10.26 -0.46 1.03
CA LEU A 40 11.54 0.24 1.05
C LEU A 40 11.95 0.67 2.47
N ALA A 41 11.00 0.89 3.38
CA ALA A 41 11.27 1.18 4.78
C ALA A 41 11.89 -0.01 5.53
N VAL A 42 11.59 -1.24 5.10
CA VAL A 42 12.12 -2.51 5.64
C VAL A 42 13.10 -3.18 4.68
N ALA A 43 13.66 -2.42 3.73
CA ALA A 43 14.62 -2.94 2.76
C ALA A 43 15.82 -3.69 3.37
N PRO A 44 16.39 -3.28 4.53
CA PRO A 44 17.48 -4.02 5.17
C PRO A 44 17.11 -5.48 5.49
N ASP A 45 15.89 -5.72 5.99
CA ASP A 45 15.40 -7.05 6.36
C ASP A 45 15.07 -7.91 5.12
N LEU A 46 14.89 -7.26 3.98
CA LEU A 46 14.65 -7.88 2.68
C LEU A 46 15.92 -8.05 1.85
N SER A 47 17.11 -7.92 2.45
CA SER A 47 18.39 -8.00 1.75
C SER A 47 18.57 -6.95 0.65
N GLY A 48 18.02 -5.75 0.85
CA GLY A 48 18.26 -4.58 0.01
C GLY A 48 17.03 -4.04 -0.73
N PRO A 49 17.14 -2.82 -1.27
CA PRO A 49 16.04 -2.12 -1.95
C PRO A 49 15.60 -2.83 -3.24
N GLU A 50 16.48 -3.59 -3.90
CA GLU A 50 16.14 -4.37 -5.09
C GLU A 50 15.05 -5.41 -4.79
N ASN A 51 15.15 -6.10 -3.65
CA ASN A 51 14.16 -7.08 -3.23
C ASN A 51 12.87 -6.42 -2.73
N ALA A 52 12.97 -5.30 -2.02
CA ALA A 52 11.81 -4.51 -1.62
C ALA A 52 11.01 -4.02 -2.84
N VAL A 53 11.68 -3.49 -3.87
CA VAL A 53 11.05 -3.08 -5.13
C VAL A 53 10.49 -4.29 -5.88
N SER A 54 11.21 -5.42 -5.90
CA SER A 54 10.71 -6.65 -6.52
C SER A 54 9.40 -7.13 -5.88
N LEU A 55 9.31 -7.08 -4.55
CA LEU A 55 8.09 -7.42 -3.82
C LEU A 55 6.97 -6.40 -4.02
N GLY A 56 7.29 -5.11 -4.11
CA GLY A 56 6.32 -4.07 -4.44
C GLY A 56 5.76 -4.24 -5.85
N ILE A 57 6.61 -4.55 -6.84
CA ILE A 57 6.18 -4.84 -8.20
C ILE A 57 5.34 -6.13 -8.25
N PHE A 58 5.70 -7.13 -7.44
CA PHE A 58 4.87 -8.31 -7.25
C PHE A 58 3.48 -7.92 -6.73
N ALA A 59 3.38 -7.10 -5.68
CA ALA A 59 2.09 -6.63 -5.15
C ALA A 59 1.28 -5.83 -6.19
N TRP A 60 1.95 -4.97 -6.96
CA TRP A 60 1.33 -4.21 -8.04
C TRP A 60 0.66 -5.10 -9.08
N ASN A 61 1.34 -6.18 -9.48
CA ASN A 61 0.84 -7.15 -10.45
C ASN A 61 -0.17 -8.13 -9.81
N ALA A 62 -0.03 -8.44 -8.53
CA ALA A 62 -0.90 -9.34 -7.78
C ALA A 62 -2.33 -8.80 -7.62
N ALA A 63 -2.52 -7.48 -7.69
CA ALA A 63 -3.86 -6.85 -7.73
C ALA A 63 -4.76 -7.38 -8.85
N PHE A 64 -4.17 -7.92 -9.92
CA PHE A 64 -4.90 -8.51 -11.03
C PHE A 64 -5.25 -9.99 -10.80
N LEU A 65 -4.76 -10.65 -9.75
CA LEU A 65 -4.87 -12.09 -9.53
C LEU A 65 -5.83 -12.44 -8.37
N PRO A 66 -6.45 -13.65 -8.39
CA PRO A 66 -7.11 -14.25 -7.23
C PRO A 66 -6.21 -14.28 -5.99
N GLU A 67 -6.82 -14.12 -4.83
CA GLU A 67 -6.12 -13.97 -3.56
C GLU A 67 -5.28 -15.20 -3.22
N GLU A 68 -5.89 -16.36 -3.39
CA GLU A 68 -5.29 -17.67 -3.17
C GLU A 68 -4.05 -17.87 -4.05
N ARG A 69 -4.11 -17.35 -5.28
CA ARG A 69 -3.05 -17.50 -6.28
C ARG A 69 -1.85 -16.61 -5.97
N TRP A 70 -2.08 -15.34 -5.67
CA TRP A 70 -0.95 -14.47 -5.36
C TRP A 70 -0.34 -14.84 -4.01
N ARG A 71 -1.13 -15.18 -2.98
CA ARG A 71 -0.60 -15.62 -1.67
C ARG A 71 0.29 -16.86 -1.80
N ALA A 72 -0.14 -17.86 -2.57
CA ALA A 72 0.66 -19.06 -2.80
C ALA A 72 2.00 -18.76 -3.52
N ASN A 73 2.00 -17.83 -4.47
CA ASN A 73 3.22 -17.39 -5.15
C ASN A 73 4.13 -16.57 -4.22
N PHE A 74 3.54 -15.68 -3.43
CA PHE A 74 4.24 -14.86 -2.46
C PHE A 74 5.00 -15.72 -1.44
N ARG A 75 4.33 -16.70 -0.83
CA ARG A 75 4.95 -17.63 0.13
C ARG A 75 6.15 -18.39 -0.44
N LYS A 76 6.10 -18.76 -1.73
CA LYS A 76 7.25 -19.37 -2.43
C LYS A 76 8.38 -18.36 -2.63
N SER A 77 8.06 -17.12 -2.99
CA SER A 77 9.04 -16.07 -3.26
C SER A 77 9.78 -15.58 -2.03
N ILE A 78 9.15 -15.63 -0.85
CA ILE A 78 9.75 -15.14 0.40
C ILE A 78 10.52 -16.20 1.19
N ALA A 79 10.33 -17.49 0.88
CA ALA A 79 11.03 -18.59 1.55
C ALA A 79 12.57 -18.44 1.49
N ARG A 80 13.10 -17.70 0.51
CA ARG A 80 14.54 -17.43 0.36
C ARG A 80 15.12 -16.39 1.32
N PHE A 81 14.29 -15.60 2.00
CA PHE A 81 14.75 -14.50 2.87
C PHE A 81 15.10 -14.94 4.29
N GLY A 82 14.88 -16.21 4.65
CA GLY A 82 15.22 -16.73 5.99
C GLY A 82 14.43 -16.06 7.12
N LEU A 83 13.26 -15.48 6.81
CA LEU A 83 12.39 -14.83 7.78
C LEU A 83 11.76 -15.86 8.71
N ASP A 84 11.67 -15.52 10.00
CA ASP A 84 10.84 -16.26 10.96
C ASP A 84 9.35 -16.13 10.61
N ASP A 85 8.51 -16.91 11.28
CA ASP A 85 7.08 -17.00 10.94
C ASP A 85 6.34 -15.69 11.23
N ASP A 86 6.69 -14.98 12.32
CA ASP A 86 6.10 -13.69 12.68
C ASP A 86 6.42 -12.61 11.63
N ALA A 87 7.69 -12.50 11.21
CA ALA A 87 8.11 -11.58 10.16
C ALA A 87 7.49 -11.93 8.80
N ARG A 88 7.29 -13.23 8.52
CA ARG A 88 6.62 -13.69 7.31
C ARG A 88 5.15 -13.30 7.30
N GLU A 89 4.44 -13.47 8.41
CA GLU A 89 3.05 -13.07 8.57
C GLU A 89 2.90 -11.55 8.46
N ALA A 90 3.77 -10.78 9.12
CA ALA A 90 3.79 -9.33 9.01
C ALA A 90 4.01 -8.85 7.56
N LEU A 91 4.94 -9.49 6.84
CA LEU A 91 5.21 -9.16 5.44
C LEU A 91 4.04 -9.56 4.52
N GLU A 92 3.36 -10.69 4.79
CA GLU A 92 2.14 -11.08 4.08
C GLU A 92 1.04 -10.02 4.26
N GLY A 93 0.85 -9.52 5.49
CA GLY A 93 -0.09 -8.43 5.78
C GLY A 93 0.25 -7.13 5.04
N ILE A 94 1.53 -6.75 4.96
CA ILE A 94 1.96 -5.57 4.18
C ILE A 94 1.61 -5.74 2.71
N ILE A 95 1.89 -6.90 2.11
CA ILE A 95 1.64 -7.16 0.69
C ILE A 95 0.14 -7.19 0.39
N GLU A 96 -0.66 -7.82 1.25
CA GLU A 96 -2.11 -7.83 1.15
C GLU A 96 -2.68 -6.41 1.13
N GLU A 97 -2.23 -5.58 2.08
CA GLU A 97 -2.67 -4.18 2.16
C GLU A 97 -2.22 -3.38 0.93
N MET A 98 -1.01 -3.60 0.42
CA MET A 98 -0.53 -2.97 -0.82
C MET A 98 -1.37 -3.39 -2.04
N VAL A 99 -1.72 -4.67 -2.15
CA VAL A 99 -2.60 -5.20 -3.20
C VAL A 99 -3.98 -4.54 -3.14
N ARG A 100 -4.56 -4.41 -1.95
CA ARG A 100 -5.84 -3.73 -1.71
C ARG A 100 -5.76 -2.24 -2.07
N GLN A 101 -4.72 -1.55 -1.61
CA GLN A 101 -4.50 -0.12 -1.89
C GLN A 101 -4.34 0.16 -3.38
N LYS A 102 -3.69 -0.74 -4.13
CA LYS A 102 -3.58 -0.60 -5.58
C LYS A 102 -4.96 -0.51 -6.25
N GLY A 103 -5.91 -1.34 -5.85
CA GLY A 103 -7.28 -1.33 -6.37
C GLY A 103 -8.06 -0.07 -6.01
N LEU A 104 -7.79 0.52 -4.83
CA LEU A 104 -8.50 1.71 -4.35
C LEU A 104 -7.94 3.02 -4.90
N ILE A 105 -6.61 3.15 -4.94
CA ILE A 105 -5.92 4.39 -5.32
C ILE A 105 -5.77 4.48 -6.85
N HIS A 106 -5.63 3.32 -7.51
CA HIS A 106 -5.40 3.25 -8.96
C HIS A 106 -6.45 2.35 -9.67
N PRO A 107 -7.76 2.58 -9.47
CA PRO A 107 -8.82 1.67 -9.96
C PRO A 107 -8.85 1.53 -11.48
N GLY A 108 -8.43 2.56 -12.22
CA GLY A 108 -8.34 2.54 -13.68
C GLY A 108 -6.99 2.07 -14.23
N ASP A 109 -5.99 1.87 -13.37
CA ASP A 109 -4.65 1.55 -13.83
C ASP A 109 -4.48 0.06 -14.11
N ARG A 110 -4.62 -0.28 -15.39
CA ARG A 110 -4.46 -1.64 -15.91
C ARG A 110 -3.03 -1.96 -16.33
N ARG A 111 -2.04 -1.15 -15.98
CA ARG A 111 -0.64 -1.43 -16.32
C ARG A 111 -0.07 -2.52 -15.42
N VAL A 112 0.51 -3.54 -16.05
CA VAL A 112 1.30 -4.59 -15.43
C VAL A 112 2.76 -4.28 -15.71
N VAL A 113 3.61 -4.39 -14.69
CA VAL A 113 5.06 -4.25 -14.88
C VAL A 113 5.60 -5.54 -15.48
N THR A 114 6.22 -5.45 -16.66
CA THR A 114 6.75 -6.60 -17.40
C THR A 114 8.25 -6.78 -17.24
N SER A 115 8.98 -5.69 -16.98
CA SER A 115 10.40 -5.72 -16.62
C SER A 115 10.75 -4.47 -15.84
N PHE A 116 11.72 -4.56 -14.95
CA PHE A 116 12.22 -3.40 -14.21
C PHE A 116 13.71 -3.54 -13.90
N ASP A 117 14.34 -2.39 -13.64
CA ASP A 117 15.70 -2.26 -13.15
C ASP A 117 15.70 -1.29 -11.96
N VAL A 118 16.56 -1.54 -10.98
CA VAL A 118 16.67 -0.74 -9.76
C VAL A 118 18.07 -0.18 -9.68
N ARG A 119 18.17 1.15 -9.53
CA ARG A 119 19.43 1.86 -9.36
C ARG A 119 19.42 2.66 -8.08
N ILE A 120 20.48 2.54 -7.29
CA ILE A 120 20.68 3.34 -6.08
C ILE A 120 21.67 4.45 -6.40
N SER A 121 21.30 5.72 -6.15
CA SER A 121 22.21 6.85 -6.32
C SER A 121 21.99 7.89 -5.23
N GLY A 122 23.04 8.26 -4.51
CA GLY A 122 22.96 9.28 -3.46
C GLY A 122 21.99 8.95 -2.32
N GLY A 123 21.78 7.65 -2.01
CA GLY A 123 20.81 7.20 -1.00
C GLY A 123 19.37 7.14 -1.49
N GLU A 124 19.10 7.51 -2.75
CA GLU A 124 17.78 7.39 -3.35
C GLU A 124 17.68 6.15 -4.26
N VAL A 125 16.50 5.52 -4.23
CA VAL A 125 16.14 4.39 -5.09
C VAL A 125 15.42 4.92 -6.33
N PHE A 126 15.97 4.59 -7.49
CA PHE A 126 15.40 4.87 -8.80
C PHE A 126 14.92 3.57 -9.44
N ILE A 127 13.70 3.59 -9.96
CA ILE A 127 13.10 2.47 -10.67
C ILE A 127 13.05 2.84 -12.16
N ASP A 128 13.49 1.95 -13.03
CA ASP A 128 13.18 1.99 -14.45
C ASP A 128 12.24 0.81 -14.73
N ALA A 129 11.06 1.06 -15.27
CA ALA A 129 10.02 0.05 -15.44
C ALA A 129 9.43 0.09 -16.84
N LYS A 130 9.30 -1.09 -17.45
CA LYS A 130 8.46 -1.27 -18.63
C LYS A 130 7.13 -1.83 -18.18
N SER A 131 6.06 -1.26 -18.74
CA SER A 131 4.69 -1.71 -18.50
C SER A 131 3.97 -2.05 -19.78
N ALA A 132 3.02 -2.97 -19.67
CA ALA A 132 2.03 -3.26 -20.70
C ALA A 132 0.63 -3.30 -20.07
N LEU A 133 -0.41 -3.20 -20.90
CA LEU A 133 -1.78 -3.37 -20.42
C LEU A 133 -2.02 -4.82 -20.01
N ALA A 134 -2.69 -5.01 -18.88
CA ALA A 134 -3.06 -6.30 -18.34
C ALA A 134 -3.96 -7.05 -19.33
N THR A 135 -3.50 -8.21 -19.78
CA THR A 135 -4.23 -9.11 -20.68
C THR A 135 -4.13 -10.54 -20.17
N LYS A 136 -5.07 -11.41 -20.56
CA LYS A 136 -5.00 -12.85 -20.25
C LYS A 136 -3.75 -13.52 -20.84
N ALA A 137 -3.15 -12.94 -21.88
CA ALA A 137 -1.87 -13.42 -22.43
C ALA A 137 -0.69 -13.16 -21.49
N LEU A 138 -0.67 -12.01 -20.79
CA LEU A 138 0.38 -11.67 -19.82
C LEU A 138 0.10 -12.26 -18.44
N LEU A 139 -1.18 -12.35 -18.05
CA LEU A 139 -1.65 -12.88 -16.77
C LEU A 139 -2.78 -13.90 -17.03
N PRO A 140 -2.46 -15.19 -17.25
CA PRO A 140 -3.42 -16.23 -17.64
C PRO A 140 -4.58 -16.47 -16.66
N HIS A 141 -4.46 -15.95 -15.44
CA HIS A 141 -5.45 -16.10 -14.37
C HIS A 141 -5.84 -14.75 -13.78
N MET A 142 -5.79 -13.70 -14.60
CA MET A 142 -6.27 -12.39 -14.21
C MET A 142 -7.77 -12.45 -13.90
N LYS A 143 -8.19 -11.81 -12.81
CA LYS A 143 -9.59 -11.55 -12.48
C LYS A 143 -10.25 -10.80 -13.64
N ASP A 144 -11.50 -11.12 -13.97
CA ASP A 144 -12.22 -10.34 -14.97
C ASP A 144 -12.47 -8.94 -14.40
N LEU A 145 -11.89 -7.92 -15.04
CA LEU A 145 -11.94 -6.52 -14.57
C LEU A 145 -13.31 -5.85 -14.86
N HIS A 146 -14.34 -6.64 -15.15
CA HIS A 146 -15.70 -6.22 -15.47
C HIS A 146 -16.64 -6.44 -14.28
N GLU A 147 -16.33 -5.91 -13.09
CA GLU A 147 -17.29 -5.89 -11.95
C GLU A 147 -16.67 -5.12 -10.78
N THR A 148 -16.76 -3.79 -10.80
CA THR A 148 -16.64 -2.93 -9.60
C THR A 148 -17.12 -1.49 -9.84
N GLN A 149 -17.92 -1.28 -10.89
CA GLN A 149 -18.73 -0.08 -11.06
C GLN A 149 -20.18 -0.51 -10.94
N ASP A 150 -20.69 -0.74 -9.72
CA ASP A 150 -22.12 -0.66 -9.35
C ASP A 150 -22.43 -1.25 -7.96
N GLU A 151 -21.61 -0.97 -6.94
CA GLU A 151 -22.12 -1.01 -5.56
C GLU A 151 -21.66 0.26 -4.83
N ALA A 152 -22.27 1.38 -5.22
CA ALA A 152 -22.50 2.43 -4.24
C ALA A 152 -23.42 1.82 -3.16
N PRO A 153 -23.12 1.96 -1.86
CA PRO A 153 -24.04 1.48 -0.83
C PRO A 153 -25.36 2.22 -1.02
N ALA A 154 -26.39 1.47 -1.42
CA ALA A 154 -27.75 1.97 -1.49
C ALA A 154 -28.13 2.40 -0.07
N CYS A 155 -28.09 3.72 0.17
CA CYS A 155 -28.76 4.29 1.32
C CYS A 155 -30.23 3.89 1.19
N PRO A 156 -30.82 3.15 2.15
CA PRO A 156 -32.23 2.83 2.07
C PRO A 156 -33.02 4.14 2.12
N SER A 157 -33.49 4.57 0.95
CA SER A 157 -34.40 5.68 0.80
C SER A 157 -35.74 5.22 1.38
N MET A 158 -35.94 5.49 2.68
CA MET A 158 -37.27 5.43 3.27
C MET A 158 -38.06 6.63 2.77
N SER A 159 -38.72 6.44 1.64
CA SER A 159 -39.80 7.29 1.16
C SER A 159 -41.09 6.91 1.88
N GLY A 160 -41.52 7.75 2.82
CA GLY A 160 -42.84 7.61 3.43
C GLY A 160 -43.08 8.52 4.62
N GLY A 161 -43.63 9.71 4.36
CA GLY A 161 -44.31 10.52 5.38
C GLY A 161 -43.69 11.90 5.59
N GLY A 162 -44.29 12.91 4.95
CA GLY A 162 -43.87 14.29 5.11
C GLY A 162 -44.02 14.79 6.55
N CYS A 163 -43.07 15.62 6.98
CA CYS A 163 -43.25 16.57 8.06
C CYS A 163 -42.46 17.83 7.72
N SER A 164 -43.19 18.93 7.72
CA SER A 164 -42.73 20.28 7.46
C SER A 164 -41.89 20.80 8.62
N GLY A 165 -40.78 21.47 8.30
CA GLY A 165 -40.24 22.53 9.16
C GLY A 165 -38.95 22.22 9.92
N GLY A 166 -38.11 23.25 10.01
CA GLY A 166 -37.19 23.45 11.14
C GLY A 166 -35.75 23.00 10.91
N CYS A 167 -34.93 23.95 10.47
CA CYS A 167 -33.52 23.96 10.84
C CYS A 167 -33.39 24.05 12.38
N GLY A 168 -32.51 23.27 13.00
CA GLY A 168 -32.23 23.43 14.42
C GLY A 168 -31.50 22.28 15.10
N SER A 169 -30.21 22.51 15.36
CA SER A 169 -29.45 22.06 16.53
C SER A 169 -29.19 20.57 16.77
N CYS A 170 -27.90 20.23 16.74
CA CYS A 170 -27.31 19.07 17.38
C CYS A 170 -27.48 19.13 18.91
N THR A 171 -28.09 18.12 19.52
CA THR A 171 -27.94 17.80 20.94
C THR A 171 -28.16 16.29 21.14
N PRO A 172 -27.29 15.56 21.85
CA PRO A 172 -27.56 14.16 22.22
C PRO A 172 -28.48 14.10 23.45
N PRO A 173 -29.42 13.15 23.54
CA PRO A 173 -30.23 12.98 24.74
C PRO A 173 -29.45 12.24 25.83
N ALA A 174 -29.45 12.85 27.01
CA ALA A 174 -29.26 12.21 28.29
C ALA A 174 -30.59 11.61 28.80
N ASP A 175 -30.48 10.90 29.92
CA ASP A 175 -31.51 10.27 30.75
C ASP A 175 -31.92 8.86 30.29
N GLY A 176 -31.73 7.79 31.06
CA GLY A 176 -31.75 7.70 32.52
C GLY A 176 -33.04 7.00 32.92
N ASN A 177 -32.95 5.77 33.44
CA ASN A 177 -33.98 5.29 34.34
C ASN A 177 -33.37 4.45 35.47
N THR A 178 -33.82 4.83 36.65
CA THR A 178 -33.35 4.56 38.00
C THR A 178 -33.93 3.26 38.53
N GLN A 179 -33.13 2.46 39.24
CA GLN A 179 -33.63 1.76 40.43
C GLN A 179 -32.48 1.41 41.41
N GLU A 180 -32.33 2.23 42.45
CA GLU A 180 -31.68 1.92 43.74
C GLU A 180 -32.78 1.43 44.73
N PRO A 181 -32.54 1.05 46.01
CA PRO A 181 -31.28 0.74 46.71
C PRO A 181 -31.34 -0.48 47.67
N ALA A 182 -30.18 -0.92 48.16
CA ALA A 182 -29.94 -1.43 49.52
C ALA A 182 -28.41 -1.58 49.68
N ALA A 183 -27.69 -0.53 50.09
CA ALA A 183 -27.37 -0.16 51.48
C ALA A 183 -26.53 -1.19 52.26
N VAL A 184 -25.51 -0.64 52.94
CA VAL A 184 -24.67 -1.11 54.06
C VAL A 184 -23.41 -1.91 53.71
N ASP A 185 -22.23 -1.65 54.26
CA ASP A 185 -21.61 -0.50 54.94
C ASP A 185 -20.09 -0.80 54.94
N ALA A 186 -19.28 0.23 55.18
CA ALA A 186 -17.85 0.30 55.46
C ALA A 186 -17.26 -0.92 56.22
N THR A 187 -15.99 -1.29 56.09
CA THR A 187 -14.87 -0.54 56.68
C THR A 187 -13.52 -1.20 56.32
N ALA A 188 -12.47 -0.40 56.51
CA ALA A 188 -11.06 -0.64 56.22
C ALA A 188 -10.32 -1.60 57.17
N SER A 189 -9.00 -1.73 56.91
CA SER A 189 -7.91 -2.32 57.72
C SER A 189 -7.86 -3.84 57.77
N SER A 190 -6.72 -4.51 57.89
CA SER A 190 -5.28 -4.22 57.83
C SER A 190 -4.58 -5.57 58.01
N ASP A 191 -3.31 -5.65 57.61
CA ASP A 191 -2.26 -6.44 58.26
C ASP A 191 -2.19 -7.99 58.16
N THR A 192 -1.08 -8.40 57.53
CA THR A 192 -0.05 -9.39 57.96
C THR A 192 -0.44 -10.83 58.36
N LYS A 193 0.30 -11.78 57.76
CA LYS A 193 1.24 -12.73 58.40
C LYS A 193 1.03 -14.22 58.01
N THR A 194 2.01 -14.72 57.26
CA THR A 194 2.79 -15.98 57.37
C THR A 194 2.13 -17.34 57.65
N ILE A 195 2.77 -18.36 57.04
CA ILE A 195 2.98 -19.78 57.42
C ILE A 195 2.32 -20.73 56.40
N GLY A 196 3.05 -21.64 55.73
CA GLY A 196 4.46 -22.02 55.89
C GLY A 196 4.98 -22.86 54.75
#